data_AF-H6L2S4-F1
#
_entry.id   AF-H6L2S4-F1
#
_cell.length_a   1.000
_cell.length_b   1.000
_cell.length_c   1.000
_cell.angle_alpha   90.00
_cell.angle_beta   90.00
_cell.angle_gamma   90.00
#
_symmetry.space_group_name_H-M   'P 1'
#
loop_
_entity.id
_entity.type
_entity.pdbx_description
1 polymer ?
#
loop_
_entity_poly.entity_id
_entity_poly.type
_entity_poly.pdbx_seq_one_letter_code
_entity_poly.pdbx_strand_id
1 'polypeptide(L)'
;MLRITKYRLLLDFSIQLILFILWAVQAALHFNYFGLLYYSSIFILLLTAWQLLHAFYVVRKHQDWHRKQYLQNMRQLLAYSLITIGIGLFMMLASFGFLAPFFIFSLHVLHWVICLVALYFAGRYFWTSIRQLQDYINRPKSFWDL
;
A
#
# COMPACT_ATOMS: atom_id res chain seq x y z
N MET A 1 17.69 16.42 16.56
CA MET A 1 17.06 15.16 16.08
C MET A 1 15.55 15.10 16.30
N LEU A 2 15.02 15.38 17.50
CA LEU A 2 13.59 15.26 17.83
C LEU A 2 12.61 16.04 16.92
N ARG A 3 12.97 17.24 16.42
CA ARG A 3 12.09 18.02 15.53
C ARG A 3 11.94 17.42 14.13
N ILE A 4 13.04 16.95 13.54
CA ILE A 4 13.06 16.35 12.19
C ILE A 4 12.14 15.12 12.14
N THR A 5 12.10 14.37 13.23
CA THR A 5 11.29 13.17 13.32
C THR A 5 9.79 13.44 13.48
N LYS A 6 9.43 14.52 14.16
CA LYS A 6 8.04 15.01 14.30
C LYS A 6 7.47 15.45 12.95
N TYR A 7 8.23 16.24 12.19
CA TYR A 7 7.80 16.68 10.85
C TYR A 7 7.59 15.52 9.89
N ARG A 8 8.36 14.43 10.02
CA ARG A 8 8.20 13.23 9.19
C ARG A 8 6.90 12.49 9.46
N LEU A 9 6.55 12.28 10.73
CA LEU A 9 5.33 11.56 11.11
C LEU A 9 4.07 12.38 10.75
N LEU A 10 4.15 13.70 10.93
CA LEU A 10 3.13 14.64 10.44
C LEU A 10 3.02 14.61 8.91
N LEU A 11 4.14 14.60 8.19
CA LEU A 11 4.13 14.55 6.72
C LEU A 11 3.54 13.25 6.19
N ASP A 12 3.89 12.10 6.79
CA ASP A 12 3.30 10.79 6.44
C ASP A 12 1.79 10.77 6.66
N PHE A 13 1.35 11.24 7.84
CA PHE A 13 -0.07 11.32 8.18
C PHE A 13 -0.81 12.28 7.23
N SER A 14 -0.26 13.46 6.96
CA SER A 14 -0.86 14.44 6.04
C SER A 14 -1.01 13.89 4.62
N ILE A 15 -0.02 13.17 4.10
CA ILE A 15 -0.12 12.58 2.76
C ILE A 15 -1.17 11.47 2.73
N GLN A 16 -1.22 10.61 3.74
CA GLN A 16 -2.26 9.59 3.85
C GLN A 16 -3.66 10.22 3.94
N LEU A 17 -3.81 11.29 4.73
CA LEU A 17 -5.07 12.03 4.84
C LEU A 17 -5.49 12.66 3.51
N ILE A 18 -4.56 13.28 2.78
CA ILE A 18 -4.83 13.85 1.45
C ILE A 18 -5.30 12.76 0.48
N LEU A 19 -4.63 11.60 0.47
CA LEU A 19 -5.05 10.47 -0.37
C LEU A 19 -6.46 9.98 -0.01
N PHE A 20 -6.79 9.92 1.27
CA PHE A 20 -8.14 9.57 1.74
C PHE A 20 -9.19 10.59 1.30
N ILE A 21 -8.89 11.89 1.42
CA ILE A 21 -9.79 12.96 0.96
C ILE A 21 -9.99 12.87 -0.55
N LEU A 22 -8.91 12.69 -1.33
CA LEU A 22 -8.99 12.53 -2.78
C LEU A 22 -9.86 11.32 -3.16
N TRP A 23 -9.69 10.20 -2.48
CA TRP A 23 -10.54 9.02 -2.68
C TRP A 23 -12.01 9.32 -2.36
N ALA A 24 -12.29 9.97 -1.22
CA ALA A 24 -13.65 10.32 -0.81
C ALA A 24 -14.33 11.27 -1.81
N VAL A 25 -13.59 12.26 -2.32
CA VAL A 25 -14.08 13.19 -3.36
C VAL A 25 -14.41 12.44 -4.64
N GLN A 26 -13.51 11.56 -5.11
CA GLN A 26 -13.75 10.78 -6.32
C GLN A 26 -14.92 9.79 -6.16
N ALA A 27 -15.05 9.17 -4.99
CA ALA A 27 -16.16 8.30 -4.64
C ALA A 27 -17.51 9.04 -4.66
N ALA A 28 -17.53 10.29 -4.18
CA ALA A 28 -18.73 11.13 -4.20
C ALA A 28 -19.09 11.61 -5.63
N LEU A 29 -18.09 11.98 -6.44
CA LEU A 29 -18.30 12.45 -7.82
C LEU A 29 -18.69 11.34 -8.80
N HIS A 30 -18.20 10.11 -8.57
CA HIS A 30 -18.43 8.97 -9.45
C HIS A 30 -19.18 7.86 -8.71
N PHE A 31 -20.43 8.15 -8.34
CA PHE A 31 -21.33 7.26 -7.60
C PHE A 31 -21.88 6.09 -8.45
N ASN A 32 -20.98 5.35 -9.09
CA ASN A 32 -21.27 4.10 -9.81
C ASN A 32 -20.34 3.01 -9.28
N TYR A 33 -20.83 1.77 -9.21
CA TYR A 33 -20.07 0.60 -8.76
C TYR A 33 -18.72 0.46 -9.48
N PHE A 34 -18.72 0.56 -10.81
CA PHE A 34 -17.47 0.48 -11.61
C PHE A 34 -16.51 1.64 -11.33
N GLY A 35 -17.04 2.85 -11.14
CA GLY A 35 -16.25 4.02 -10.78
C GLY A 35 -15.61 3.85 -9.40
N LEU A 36 -16.42 3.51 -8.40
CA LEU A 36 -15.95 3.25 -7.04
C LEU A 36 -14.84 2.19 -6.99
N LEU A 37 -15.03 1.08 -7.68
CA LEU A 37 -14.02 0.03 -7.80
C LEU A 37 -12.72 0.55 -8.43
N TYR A 38 -12.82 1.25 -9.56
CA TYR A 38 -11.67 1.81 -10.26
C TYR A 38 -10.89 2.82 -9.39
N TYR A 39 -11.56 3.82 -8.82
CA TYR A 39 -10.91 4.83 -7.98
C TYR A 39 -10.36 4.24 -6.67
N SER A 40 -11.02 3.22 -6.12
CA SER A 40 -10.51 2.49 -4.94
C SER A 40 -9.23 1.73 -5.27
N SER A 41 -9.15 1.10 -6.46
CA SER A 41 -7.93 0.40 -6.89
C SER A 41 -6.74 1.37 -7.04
N ILE A 42 -6.98 2.56 -7.64
CA ILE A 42 -5.98 3.62 -7.78
C ILE A 42 -5.53 4.13 -6.41
N PHE A 43 -6.48 4.41 -5.51
CA PHE A 43 -6.19 4.85 -4.16
C PHE A 43 -5.30 3.84 -3.42
N ILE A 44 -5.63 2.55 -3.47
CA ILE A 44 -4.83 1.49 -2.83
C ILE A 44 -3.41 1.47 -3.38
N LEU A 45 -3.24 1.57 -4.70
CA LEU A 45 -1.91 1.60 -5.34
C LEU A 45 -1.10 2.83 -4.92
N LEU A 46 -1.71 4.01 -4.90
CA LEU A 46 -1.04 5.25 -4.47
C LEU A 46 -0.66 5.21 -2.99
N LEU A 47 -1.57 4.73 -2.13
CA LEU A 47 -1.34 4.60 -0.71
C LEU A 47 -0.18 3.64 -0.42
N THR A 48 -0.19 2.48 -1.06
CA THR A 48 0.86 1.46 -0.87
C THR A 48 2.20 1.90 -1.44
N ALA A 49 2.22 2.59 -2.58
CA ALA A 49 3.44 3.20 -3.13
C ALA A 49 4.06 4.22 -2.17
N TRP A 50 3.24 5.12 -1.61
CA TRP A 50 3.69 6.08 -0.62
C TRP A 50 4.25 5.39 0.65
N GLN A 51 3.52 4.42 1.19
CA GLN A 51 3.94 3.68 2.39
C GLN A 51 5.22 2.87 2.16
N LEU A 52 5.41 2.28 0.98
CA LEU A 52 6.66 1.64 0.59
C LEU A 52 7.84 2.61 0.61
N LEU A 53 7.69 3.78 -0.03
CA LEU A 53 8.73 4.81 -0.07
C LEU A 53 9.07 5.30 1.35
N HIS A 54 8.06 5.58 2.16
CA HIS A 54 8.25 6.05 3.53
C HIS A 54 8.88 4.97 4.42
N ALA A 55 8.44 3.71 4.30
CA ALA A 55 9.02 2.59 5.04
C ALA A 55 10.49 2.37 4.65
N PHE A 56 10.84 2.45 3.37
CA PHE A 56 12.22 2.33 2.89
C PHE A 56 13.11 3.44 3.45
N TYR A 57 12.63 4.69 3.41
CA TYR A 57 13.32 5.84 3.99
C TYR A 57 13.60 5.67 5.50
N VAL A 58 12.63 5.17 6.26
CA VAL A 58 12.77 5.04 7.72
C VAL A 58 13.62 3.84 8.11
N VAL A 59 13.46 2.68 7.48
CA VAL A 59 14.28 1.48 7.77
C VAL A 59 15.77 1.77 7.53
N ARG A 60 16.11 2.48 6.45
CA ARG A 60 17.51 2.84 6.13
C ARG A 60 18.17 3.69 7.23
N LYS A 61 17.38 4.49 7.96
CA LYS A 61 17.91 5.51 8.88
C LYS A 61 17.72 5.16 10.36
N HIS A 62 16.73 4.32 10.72
CA HIS A 62 16.31 4.11 12.12
C HIS A 62 16.13 2.63 12.51
N GLN A 63 16.40 1.66 11.62
CA GLN A 63 16.28 0.21 11.90
C GLN A 63 14.94 -0.25 12.50
N ASP A 64 13.84 0.42 12.15
CA ASP A 64 12.49 0.09 12.64
C ASP A 64 12.04 -1.30 12.14
N TRP A 65 11.84 -2.23 13.08
CA TRP A 65 11.49 -3.62 12.79
C TRP A 65 10.09 -3.77 12.17
N HIS A 66 9.11 -2.99 12.62
CA HIS A 66 7.75 -3.06 12.07
C HIS A 66 7.71 -2.64 10.60
N ARG A 67 8.43 -1.57 10.27
CA ARG A 67 8.55 -1.10 8.87
C ARG A 67 9.34 -2.07 8.01
N LYS A 68 10.35 -2.73 8.58
CA LYS A 68 11.10 -3.80 7.90
C LYS A 68 10.19 -5.00 7.57
N GLN A 69 9.32 -5.40 8.49
CA GLN A 69 8.34 -6.47 8.25
C GLN A 69 7.34 -6.09 7.16
N TYR A 70 6.84 -4.85 7.16
CA TYR A 70 5.97 -4.34 6.08
C TYR A 70 6.65 -4.43 4.71
N LEU A 71 7.91 -3.98 4.59
CA LEU A 71 8.67 -4.07 3.35
C LEU A 71 8.87 -5.53 2.89
N GLN A 72 9.12 -6.45 3.83
CA GLN A 72 9.26 -7.87 3.51
C GLN A 72 7.95 -8.47 2.98
N ASN A 73 6.82 -8.15 3.61
CA ASN A 73 5.50 -8.61 3.17
C ASN A 73 5.15 -8.06 1.79
N MET A 74 5.41 -6.77 1.54
CA MET A 74 5.18 -6.16 0.23
C MET A 74 6.11 -6.73 -0.84
N ARG A 75 7.37 -7.04 -0.50
CA ARG A 75 8.28 -7.73 -1.41
C ARG A 75 7.76 -9.11 -1.79
N GLN A 76 7.22 -9.87 -0.84
CA GLN A 76 6.61 -11.17 -1.12
C GLN A 76 5.38 -11.03 -2.02
N LEU A 77 4.50 -10.07 -1.73
CA LEU A 77 3.33 -9.79 -2.56
C LEU A 77 3.73 -9.48 -4.01
N LEU A 78 4.72 -8.61 -4.21
CA LEU A 78 5.24 -8.28 -5.54
C LEU A 78 5.88 -9.49 -6.23
N ALA A 79 6.66 -10.29 -5.51
CA ALA A 79 7.28 -11.49 -6.06
C ALA A 79 6.25 -12.51 -6.53
N TYR A 80 5.24 -12.81 -5.71
CA TYR A 80 4.17 -13.73 -6.10
C TYR A 80 3.33 -13.20 -7.27
N SER A 81 3.08 -11.89 -7.31
CA SER A 81 2.39 -11.24 -8.42
C SER A 81 3.17 -11.39 -9.72
N LEU A 82 4.48 -11.12 -9.69
CA LEU A 82 5.37 -11.26 -10.84
C LEU A 82 5.48 -12.71 -11.33
N ILE A 83 5.61 -13.67 -10.42
CA ILE A 83 5.64 -15.10 -10.76
C ILE A 83 4.33 -15.50 -11.45
N THR A 84 3.18 -15.07 -10.92
CA THR A 84 1.87 -15.40 -11.50
C THR A 84 1.70 -14.80 -12.90
N ILE A 85 2.12 -13.54 -13.08
CA ILE A 85 2.12 -12.89 -14.40
C ILE A 85 3.06 -13.62 -15.37
N GLY A 86 4.26 -14.00 -14.91
CA GLY A 86 5.25 -14.73 -15.72
C GLY A 86 4.74 -16.09 -16.18
N ILE A 87 4.14 -16.88 -15.28
CA ILE A 87 3.53 -18.17 -15.62
C ILE A 87 2.39 -17.97 -16.64
N GLY A 88 1.52 -17.00 -16.40
CA GLY A 88 0.39 -16.76 -17.30
C GLY A 88 0.81 -16.24 -18.69
N LEU A 89 1.83 -15.38 -18.77
CA LEU A 89 2.43 -14.98 -20.04
C LEU A 89 3.06 -16.15 -20.77
N PHE A 90 3.79 -17.01 -20.05
CA PHE A 90 4.37 -18.22 -20.62
C PHE A 90 3.29 -19.16 -21.19
N MET A 91 2.20 -19.39 -20.45
CA MET A 91 1.06 -20.20 -20.93
C MET A 91 0.38 -19.57 -22.15
N MET A 92 0.24 -18.23 -22.16
CA MET A 92 -0.33 -17.51 -23.30
C MET A 92 0.53 -17.69 -24.56
N LEU A 93 1.86 -17.57 -24.43
CA LEU A 93 2.81 -17.76 -25.53
C LEU A 93 2.83 -19.23 -26.00
N ALA A 94 2.89 -20.19 -25.07
CA ALA A 94 2.91 -21.61 -25.37
C ALA A 94 1.61 -22.10 -26.06
N SER A 95 0.49 -21.46 -25.77
CA SER A 95 -0.81 -21.74 -26.41
C SER A 95 -1.08 -20.93 -27.67
N PHE A 96 -0.09 -20.18 -28.19
CA PHE A 96 -0.27 -19.25 -29.32
C PHE A 96 -1.47 -18.29 -29.15
N GLY A 97 -1.72 -17.86 -27.92
CA GLY A 97 -2.81 -16.94 -27.59
C GLY A 97 -4.19 -17.59 -27.41
N PHE A 98 -4.34 -18.92 -27.59
CA PHE A 98 -5.61 -19.62 -27.36
C PHE A 98 -6.15 -19.40 -25.93
N LEU A 99 -5.25 -19.33 -24.95
CA LEU A 99 -5.60 -19.10 -23.53
C LEU A 99 -5.69 -17.61 -23.15
N ALA A 100 -5.60 -16.66 -24.10
CA ALA A 100 -5.61 -15.23 -23.79
C ALA A 100 -6.85 -14.77 -22.98
N PRO A 101 -8.10 -15.20 -23.29
CA PRO A 101 -9.27 -14.80 -22.49
C PRO A 101 -9.19 -15.29 -21.03
N PHE A 102 -8.71 -16.52 -20.82
CA PHE A 102 -8.51 -17.08 -19.48
C PHE A 102 -7.40 -16.36 -18.72
N PHE A 103 -6.33 -15.96 -19.41
CA PHE A 103 -5.25 -15.19 -18.81
C PHE A 103 -5.71 -13.78 -18.41
N ILE A 104 -6.48 -13.09 -19.25
CA ILE A 104 -7.06 -11.77 -18.94
C ILE A 104 -7.99 -11.85 -17.72
N PHE A 105 -8.86 -12.86 -17.66
CA PHE A 105 -9.70 -13.11 -16.49
C PHE A 105 -8.86 -13.33 -15.23
N SER A 106 -7.82 -14.17 -15.33
CA SER A 106 -6.91 -14.45 -14.22
C SER A 106 -6.17 -13.19 -13.74
N LEU A 107 -5.77 -12.30 -14.66
CA LEU A 107 -5.17 -11.01 -14.33
C LEU A 107 -6.16 -10.09 -13.59
N HIS A 108 -7.44 -10.07 -13.98
CA HIS A 108 -8.46 -9.31 -13.26
C HIS A 108 -8.64 -9.83 -11.83
N VAL A 109 -8.73 -11.15 -11.64
CA VAL A 109 -8.83 -11.75 -10.30
C VAL A 109 -7.58 -11.44 -9.48
N LEU A 110 -6.39 -11.60 -10.07
CA LEU A 110 -5.11 -11.30 -9.43
C LEU A 110 -5.03 -9.83 -8.99
N HIS A 111 -5.47 -8.90 -9.84
CA HIS A 111 -5.50 -7.47 -9.52
C HIS A 111 -6.33 -7.21 -8.25
N TRP A 112 -7.55 -7.75 -8.18
CA TRP A 112 -8.41 -7.56 -7.00
C TRP A 112 -7.84 -8.18 -5.73
N VAL A 113 -7.25 -9.38 -5.84
CA VAL A 113 -6.58 -10.04 -4.72
C VAL A 113 -5.40 -9.21 -4.22
N ILE A 114 -4.56 -8.70 -5.13
CA ILE A 114 -3.44 -7.82 -4.78
C ILE A 114 -3.95 -6.56 -4.08
N CYS A 115 -4.98 -5.91 -4.61
CA CYS A 115 -5.57 -4.72 -3.99
C CYS A 115 -6.08 -5.00 -2.57
N LEU A 116 -6.79 -6.12 -2.35
CA LEU A 116 -7.27 -6.50 -1.03
C LEU A 116 -6.13 -6.76 -0.03
N VAL A 117 -5.11 -7.52 -0.44
CA VAL A 117 -3.95 -7.82 0.41
C VAL A 117 -3.14 -6.56 0.69
N ALA A 118 -2.95 -5.72 -0.31
CA ALA A 118 -2.23 -4.46 -0.19
C ALA A 118 -2.98 -3.48 0.74
N LEU A 119 -4.30 -3.38 0.62
CA LEU A 119 -5.15 -2.60 1.53
C LEU A 119 -5.04 -3.10 2.97
N TYR A 120 -5.05 -4.42 3.18
CA TYR A 120 -4.90 -5.01 4.50
C TYR A 120 -3.55 -4.64 5.16
N PHE A 121 -2.45 -4.78 4.42
CA PHE A 121 -1.14 -4.36 4.92
C PHE A 121 -1.06 -2.85 5.13
N ALA A 122 -1.65 -2.06 4.23
CA ALA A 122 -1.69 -0.62 4.35
C ALA A 122 -2.50 -0.15 5.56
N GLY A 123 -3.62 -0.81 5.86
CA GLY A 123 -4.44 -0.56 7.04
C GLY A 123 -3.69 -0.88 8.33
N ARG A 124 -2.95 -2.00 8.38
CA ARG A 124 -2.08 -2.33 9.52
C ARG A 124 -0.97 -1.29 9.72
N TYR A 125 -0.35 -0.82 8.64
CA TYR A 125 0.67 0.23 8.69
C TYR A 125 0.06 1.53 9.23
N PHE A 126 -1.06 1.96 8.66
CA PHE A 126 -1.79 3.16 9.06
C PHE A 126 -2.20 3.14 10.54
N TRP A 127 -2.73 2.02 11.00
CA TRP A 127 -3.10 1.82 12.41
C TRP A 127 -1.92 1.96 13.36
N THR A 128 -0.76 1.45 12.96
CA THR A 128 0.49 1.60 13.72
C THR A 128 0.94 3.06 13.77
N SER A 129 0.88 3.78 12.64
CA SER A 129 1.18 5.21 12.59
C SER A 129 0.23 6.03 13.46
N ILE A 130 -1.07 5.71 13.51
CA ILE A 130 -2.05 6.37 14.40
C ILE A 130 -1.68 6.14 15.87
N ARG A 131 -1.40 4.90 16.26
CA ARG A 131 -1.03 4.59 17.65
C ARG A 131 0.22 5.37 18.09
N GLN A 132 1.25 5.40 17.25
CA GLN A 132 2.47 6.18 17.51
C GLN A 132 2.18 7.68 17.61
N LEU A 133 1.27 8.22 16.80
CA LEU A 133 0.83 9.62 16.88
C LEU A 133 0.07 9.90 18.19
N GLN A 134 -0.85 9.01 18.57
CA GLN A 134 -1.63 9.13 19.81
C GLN A 134 -0.75 9.04 21.05
N ASP A 135 0.17 8.08 21.10
CA ASP A 135 1.12 7.92 22.19
C ASP A 135 2.01 9.16 22.33
N TYR A 136 2.44 9.74 21.21
CA TYR A 136 3.19 10.99 21.19
C TYR A 136 2.39 12.19 21.74
N ILE A 137 1.11 12.31 21.39
CA ILE A 137 0.23 13.38 21.91
C ILE A 137 0.01 13.22 23.42
N ASN A 138 -0.22 11.98 23.88
CA ASN A 138 -0.59 11.70 25.27
C ASN A 138 0.61 11.66 26.23
N ARG A 139 1.79 11.27 25.75
CA ARG A 139 3.04 11.26 26.53
C ARG A 139 4.19 11.74 25.64
N PRO A 140 4.69 12.99 25.80
CA PRO A 140 5.84 13.47 25.05
C PRO A 140 7.14 12.82 25.57
N LYS A 141 7.27 11.50 25.42
CA LYS A 141 8.53 10.79 25.63
C LYS A 141 9.47 11.08 24.46
N SER A 142 10.76 10.92 24.72
CA SER A 142 11.79 10.90 23.69
C SER A 142 11.37 9.94 22.57
N PHE A 143 11.34 10.41 21.33
CA PHE A 143 10.94 9.63 20.15
C PHE A 143 11.77 8.34 19.98
N TRP A 144 12.92 8.21 20.64
CA TRP A 144 13.72 6.99 20.62
C TRP A 144 13.10 5.82 21.40
N ASP A 145 12.07 6.08 22.22
CA ASP A 145 11.29 5.07 22.95
C ASP A 145 9.94 4.72 22.25
N LEU A 146 9.67 5.23 21.04
CA LEU A 146 8.44 5.06 20.24
C LEU A 146 8.71 4.42 18.87
#